data_AF-A0A819E6R0-F1
#
_entry.id   AF-A0A819E6R0-F1
#
_cell.length_a   1.000
_cell.length_b   1.000
_cell.length_c   1.000
_cell.angle_alpha   90.00
_cell.angle_beta   90.00
_cell.angle_gamma   90.00
#
_symmetry.space_group_name_H-M   'P 1'
#
loop_
_entity.id
_entity.type
_entity.pdbx_description
1 polymer ?
#
loop_
_entity_poly.entity_id
_entity_poly.type
_entity_poly.pdbx_seq_one_letter_code
_entity_poly.pdbx_strand_id
1 'polypeptide(L)'
;MHIHGDFSHNSANSTWIPCVAGVRTLVGVVLFSIETQQTIGYGTRSVTEQCESGVILLAIHTCFGLVMQALWAGIVYSKLARPKNRRRTLIWSRQAVIFLRDRYLTLQVRIADIRP
;
A
#
# COMPACT_ATOMS: atom_id res chain seq x y z
N MET A 1 -20.63 -17.78 2.63
CA MET A 1 -19.79 -18.72 3.39
C MET A 1 -20.45 -19.21 4.67
N HIS A 2 -20.44 -18.49 5.79
CA HIS A 2 -21.03 -19.02 7.04
C HIS A 2 -22.56 -19.14 6.96
N ILE A 3 -23.23 -18.10 6.43
CA ILE A 3 -24.69 -18.07 6.22
C ILE A 3 -25.12 -19.07 5.12
N HIS A 4 -24.22 -19.36 4.18
CA HIS A 4 -24.44 -20.34 3.11
C HIS A 4 -24.22 -21.79 3.59
N GLY A 5 -23.66 -22.00 4.78
CA GLY A 5 -23.41 -23.36 5.31
C GLY A 5 -22.19 -24.06 4.71
N ASP A 6 -21.29 -23.35 4.02
CA ASP A 6 -20.13 -23.93 3.33
C ASP A 6 -19.19 -24.72 4.25
N PHE A 7 -19.16 -24.42 5.56
CA PHE A 7 -18.35 -25.12 6.55
C PHE A 7 -19.03 -26.35 7.17
N SER A 8 -20.34 -26.50 7.00
CA SER A 8 -21.13 -27.58 7.60
C SER A 8 -21.29 -28.80 6.68
N HIS A 9 -21.07 -28.63 5.38
CA HIS A 9 -21.15 -29.73 4.42
C HIS A 9 -19.81 -30.46 4.30
N ASN A 10 -19.75 -31.67 4.88
CA ASN A 10 -18.68 -32.62 4.59
C ASN A 10 -18.78 -33.05 3.12
N SER A 11 -17.63 -33.14 2.46
CA SER A 11 -17.44 -33.39 1.01
C SER A 11 -17.89 -34.76 0.49
N ALA A 12 -18.86 -35.39 1.14
CA ALA A 12 -19.43 -36.69 0.77
C ALA A 12 -20.74 -36.55 -0.04
N ASN A 13 -21.39 -35.38 -0.05
CA ASN A 13 -22.55 -35.13 -0.91
C ASN A 13 -22.11 -34.48 -2.23
N SER A 14 -22.27 -35.21 -3.34
CA SER A 14 -21.84 -34.81 -4.69
C SER A 14 -22.61 -33.64 -5.30
N THR A 15 -23.69 -33.17 -4.64
CA THR A 15 -24.60 -32.15 -5.18
C THR A 15 -24.38 -30.75 -4.63
N TRP A 16 -23.54 -30.58 -3.60
CA TRP A 16 -23.31 -29.28 -2.97
C TRP A 16 -22.07 -28.59 -3.55
N ILE A 17 -22.26 -27.40 -4.11
CA ILE A 17 -21.19 -26.57 -4.68
C ILE A 17 -20.95 -25.38 -3.72
N PRO A 18 -19.75 -25.24 -3.13
CA PRO A 18 -19.47 -24.16 -2.20
C PRO A 18 -19.29 -22.83 -2.93
N CYS A 19 -19.50 -21.69 -2.25
CA CYS A 19 -19.26 -20.36 -2.82
C CYS A 19 -17.78 -20.14 -3.22
N VAL A 20 -16.84 -20.77 -2.51
CA VAL A 20 -15.41 -20.78 -2.85
C VAL A 20 -14.88 -22.20 -2.76
N ALA A 21 -14.38 -22.70 -3.89
CA ALA A 21 -13.77 -24.01 -3.97
C ALA A 21 -12.42 -24.01 -3.21
N GLY A 22 -12.05 -25.14 -2.61
CA GLY A 22 -10.74 -25.31 -1.96
C GLY A 22 -10.60 -24.66 -0.57
N VAL A 23 -11.66 -24.05 -0.04
CA VAL A 23 -11.68 -23.43 1.30
C VAL A 23 -12.54 -24.24 2.26
N ARG A 24 -11.92 -24.77 3.33
CA ARG A 24 -12.59 -25.61 4.35
C ARG A 24 -12.46 -25.10 5.77
N THR A 25 -11.52 -24.20 6.02
CA THR A 25 -11.19 -23.68 7.34
C THR A 25 -11.10 -22.16 7.30
N LEU A 26 -11.20 -21.51 8.46
CA LEU A 26 -11.01 -20.06 8.59
C LEU A 26 -9.64 -19.63 8.03
N VAL A 27 -8.59 -20.43 8.26
CA VAL A 27 -7.25 -20.17 7.72
C VAL A 27 -7.25 -20.21 6.18
N GLY A 28 -8.00 -21.13 5.57
CA GLY A 28 -8.18 -21.18 4.12
C GLY A 28 -8.86 -19.93 3.56
N VAL A 29 -9.80 -19.33 4.29
CA VAL A 29 -10.44 -18.06 3.91
C VAL A 29 -9.43 -16.91 3.94
N VAL A 30 -8.60 -16.85 4.99
CA VAL A 30 -7.54 -15.82 5.10
C VAL A 30 -6.53 -15.95 3.96
N LEU A 31 -6.11 -17.18 3.64
CA LEU A 31 -5.23 -17.44 2.50
C LEU A 31 -5.86 -16.98 1.18
N PHE A 32 -7.13 -17.33 0.93
CA PHE A 32 -7.86 -16.85 -0.25
C PHE A 32 -7.95 -15.32 -0.31
N SER A 33 -8.17 -14.66 0.83
CA SER A 33 -8.19 -13.19 0.91
C SER A 33 -6.84 -12.58 0.52
N ILE A 34 -5.72 -13.13 1.02
CA ILE A 34 -4.38 -12.65 0.70
C ILE A 34 -4.06 -12.91 -0.78
N GLU A 35 -4.37 -14.11 -1.27
CA GLU A 35 -4.17 -14.50 -2.67
C GLU A 35 -4.92 -13.57 -3.63
N THR A 36 -6.15 -13.20 -3.28
CA THR A 36 -6.98 -12.29 -4.09
C THR A 36 -6.47 -10.86 -4.00
N GLN A 37 -6.21 -10.34 -2.80
CA GLN A 37 -5.81 -8.95 -2.59
C GLN A 37 -4.45 -8.64 -3.23
N GLN A 38 -3.50 -9.58 -3.14
CA GLN A 38 -2.19 -9.48 -3.77
C GLN A 38 -2.20 -9.89 -5.25
N THR A 39 -3.36 -10.29 -5.79
CA THR A 39 -3.54 -10.76 -7.17
C THR A 39 -2.61 -11.92 -7.55
N ILE A 40 -2.32 -12.81 -6.59
CA ILE A 40 -1.44 -13.97 -6.82
C ILE A 40 -2.18 -15.05 -7.61
N GLY A 41 -3.40 -15.40 -7.17
CA GLY A 41 -4.28 -16.32 -7.90
C GLY A 41 -3.69 -17.71 -8.18
N TYR A 42 -3.29 -18.46 -7.14
CA TYR A 42 -2.74 -19.82 -7.32
C TYR A 42 -3.71 -20.82 -8.00
N GLY A 43 -5.00 -20.50 -8.10
CA GLY A 43 -6.01 -21.32 -8.79
C GLY A 43 -6.53 -22.52 -8.00
N THR A 44 -5.94 -22.81 -6.83
CA THR A 44 -6.42 -23.87 -5.92
C THR A 44 -7.64 -23.44 -5.10
N ARG A 45 -7.85 -22.12 -4.96
CA ARG A 45 -8.99 -21.49 -4.28
C ARG A 45 -9.64 -20.49 -5.21
N SER A 46 -10.88 -20.76 -5.60
CA SER A 46 -11.57 -19.98 -6.63
C SER A 46 -13.04 -19.77 -6.26
N VAL A 47 -13.55 -18.56 -6.52
CA VAL A 47 -14.97 -18.24 -6.33
C VAL A 47 -15.81 -18.98 -7.37
N THR A 48 -16.98 -19.45 -6.96
CA THR A 48 -17.95 -20.11 -7.85
C THR A 48 -19.14 -19.19 -8.11
N GLU A 49 -19.83 -19.43 -9.23
CA GLU A 49 -21.01 -18.66 -9.66
C GLU A 49 -22.28 -18.95 -8.83
N GLN A 50 -22.22 -19.86 -7.86
CA GLN A 50 -23.39 -20.26 -7.07
C GLN A 50 -23.87 -19.18 -6.11
N CYS A 51 -22.96 -18.32 -5.65
CA CYS A 51 -23.24 -17.31 -4.66
C CYS A 51 -22.98 -15.92 -5.23
N GLU A 52 -24.02 -15.25 -5.71
CA GLU A 52 -23.95 -13.87 -6.20
C GLU A 52 -23.36 -12.92 -5.13
N SER A 53 -23.73 -13.13 -3.86
CA SER A 53 -23.18 -12.38 -2.73
C SER A 53 -21.65 -12.53 -2.60
N GLY A 54 -21.09 -13.66 -3.02
CA GLY A 54 -19.66 -13.92 -2.98
C GLY A 54 -18.91 -13.08 -4.01
N VAL A 55 -19.45 -12.95 -5.23
CA VAL A 55 -18.88 -12.11 -6.30
C VAL A 55 -18.93 -10.64 -5.93
N ILE A 56 -20.06 -10.17 -5.40
CA ILE A 56 -20.21 -8.77 -4.94
C ILE A 56 -19.22 -8.45 -3.81
N LEU A 57 -19.09 -9.35 -2.82
CA LEU A 57 -18.14 -9.16 -1.73
C LEU A 57 -16.69 -9.13 -2.24
N LEU A 58 -16.34 -9.98 -3.20
CA LEU A 58 -15.03 -10.01 -3.84
C LEU A 58 -14.73 -8.70 -4.60
N ALA A 59 -15.72 -8.15 -5.30
CA ALA A 59 -15.59 -6.88 -6.00
C ALA A 59 -15.36 -5.71 -5.03
N ILE A 60 -16.12 -5.65 -3.93
CA ILE A 60 -15.94 -4.64 -2.88
C ILE A 60 -14.56 -4.80 -2.21
N HIS A 61 -14.17 -6.03 -1.89
CA HIS A 61 -12.89 -6.35 -1.28
C HIS A 61 -11.71 -5.87 -2.15
N THR A 62 -11.72 -6.21 -3.43
CA THR A 62 -10.66 -5.84 -4.37
C THR A 62 -10.61 -4.34 -4.61
N CYS A 63 -11.76 -3.66 -4.71
CA CYS A 63 -11.82 -2.20 -4.80
C CYS A 63 -11.16 -1.53 -3.58
N PHE A 64 -11.52 -1.95 -2.37
CA PHE A 64 -10.93 -1.42 -1.14
C PHE A 64 -9.42 -1.72 -1.04
N GLY A 65 -9.02 -2.93 -1.41
CA GLY A 65 -7.61 -3.34 -1.46
C GLY A 65 -6.76 -2.44 -2.35
N LEU A 66 -7.26 -2.12 -3.56
CA LEU A 66 -6.57 -1.23 -4.51
C LEU A 66 -6.44 0.20 -3.98
N VAL A 67 -7.51 0.75 -3.38
CA VAL A 67 -7.48 2.09 -2.78
C VAL A 67 -6.45 2.15 -1.66
N MET A 68 -6.44 1.17 -0.76
CA MET A 68 -5.47 1.12 0.34
C MET A 68 -4.03 0.95 -0.15
N GLN A 69 -3.80 0.11 -1.16
CA GLN A 69 -2.48 -0.06 -1.76
C GLN A 69 -1.96 1.24 -2.37
N ALA A 70 -2.81 1.98 -3.09
CA ALA A 70 -2.46 3.27 -3.67
C ALA A 70 -2.12 4.32 -2.58
N LEU A 71 -2.90 4.37 -1.50
CA LEU A 71 -2.64 5.26 -0.38
C LEU A 71 -1.31 4.94 0.31
N TRP A 72 -1.04 3.67 0.59
CA TRP A 72 0.23 3.25 1.21
C TRP A 72 1.43 3.56 0.32
N ALA A 73 1.35 3.24 -0.96
CA ALA A 73 2.39 3.58 -1.92
C ALA A 73 2.61 5.10 -2.00
N GLY A 74 1.54 5.89 -2.01
CA GLY A 74 1.59 7.36 -2.00
C GLY A 74 2.24 7.92 -0.73
N ILE A 75 1.92 7.38 0.45
CA ILE A 75 2.52 7.79 1.72
C ILE A 75 4.02 7.47 1.73
N VAL A 76 4.40 6.24 1.37
CA VAL A 76 5.80 5.82 1.29
C VAL A 76 6.56 6.69 0.29
N TYR A 77 6.00 6.89 -0.91
CA TYR A 77 6.59 7.75 -1.93
C TYR A 77 6.75 9.18 -1.43
N SER A 78 5.74 9.77 -0.79
CA SER A 78 5.83 11.13 -0.24
C SER A 78 6.93 11.25 0.82
N LYS A 79 7.15 10.21 1.63
CA LYS A 79 8.20 10.18 2.66
C LYS A 79 9.60 10.03 2.04
N LEU A 80 9.73 9.25 0.97
CA LEU A 80 10.98 9.10 0.21
C LEU A 80 11.30 10.34 -0.63
N ALA A 81 10.30 10.96 -1.23
CA ALA A 81 10.41 12.16 -2.04
C ALA A 81 10.72 13.41 -1.20
N ARG A 82 10.38 13.43 0.10
CA ARG A 82 10.78 14.51 1.01
C ARG A 82 12.32 14.62 1.00
N PRO A 83 12.88 15.75 0.55
CA PRO A 83 14.33 15.94 0.48
C PRO A 83 14.91 16.23 1.87
N LYS A 84 14.88 15.25 2.77
CA LYS A 84 15.46 15.37 4.14
C LYS A 84 16.96 15.67 4.08
N ASN A 85 17.62 15.29 3.00
CA ASN A 85 19.07 15.44 2.80
C ASN A 85 19.48 16.69 2.00
N ARG A 86 18.56 17.58 1.57
CA ARG A 86 18.95 18.82 0.86
C ARG A 86 19.80 19.78 1.72
N ARG A 87 19.71 19.71 3.06
CA ARG A 87 20.60 20.49 3.94
C ARG A 87 22.06 20.05 3.91
N ARG A 88 22.38 18.85 3.39
CA ARG A 88 23.76 18.40 3.25
C ARG A 88 24.47 18.97 2.03
N THR A 89 23.75 19.54 1.06
CA THR A 89 24.35 20.14 -0.13
C THR A 89 24.52 21.66 0.00
N LEU A 90 23.87 22.31 0.97
CA LEU A 90 24.03 23.74 1.23
C LEU A 90 24.95 23.97 2.44
N ILE A 91 26.14 24.53 2.20
CA ILE A 91 27.08 24.94 3.26
C ILE A 91 26.94 26.42 3.53
N TRP A 92 26.94 26.79 4.80
CA TRP A 92 26.95 28.18 5.27
C TRP A 92 28.36 28.57 5.73
N SER A 93 28.74 29.84 5.54
CA SER A 93 29.96 30.37 6.16
C SER A 93 29.87 30.30 7.69
N ARG A 94 30.98 29.96 8.36
CA ARG A 94 31.05 29.90 9.83
C ARG A 94 30.87 31.26 10.51
N GLN A 95 31.18 32.33 9.79
CA GLN A 95 31.15 33.70 10.28
C GLN A 95 30.36 34.57 9.29
N ALA A 96 29.65 35.54 9.85
CA ALA A 96 29.09 36.67 9.11
C ALA A 96 30.01 37.87 9.32
N VAL A 97 30.20 38.67 8.27
CA VAL A 97 31.05 39.87 8.33
C VAL A 97 30.20 41.10 8.08
N ILE A 98 30.45 42.15 8.85
CA ILE A 98 29.86 43.48 8.65
C ILE A 98 30.96 44.37 8.07
N PHE A 99 30.72 44.94 6.90
CA PHE A 99 31.67 45.87 6.29
C PHE A 99 30.96 46.96 5.50
N LEU A 100 31.64 48.09 5.34
CA LEU A 100 31.16 49.22 4.56
C LEU A 100 31.44 48.97 3.08
N ARG A 101 30.40 48.96 2.25
CA ARG A 101 30.49 48.86 0.79
C ARG A 101 29.69 49.98 0.16
N ASP A 102 30.32 50.77 -0.72
CA ASP A 102 29.67 51.89 -1.43
C ASP A 102 28.95 52.90 -0.51
N ARG A 103 29.54 53.19 0.66
CA ARG A 103 28.99 54.06 1.75
C ARG A 103 27.80 53.48 2.53
N TYR A 104 27.47 52.21 2.35
CA TYR A 104 26.43 51.52 3.14
C TYR A 104 27.04 50.42 4.01
N LEU A 105 26.56 50.30 5.25
CA LEU A 105 26.95 49.22 6.15
C LEU A 105 26.19 47.95 5.74
N THR A 106 26.90 46.88 5.40
CA THR A 106 26.29 45.63 4.89
C THR A 106 26.72 44.43 5.71
N LEU A 107 25.78 43.53 6.00
CA LEU A 107 26.03 42.22 6.59
C LEU A 107 26.08 41.18 5.46
N GLN A 108 27.19 40.46 5.35
CA GLN A 108 27.37 39.41 4.34
C GLN A 108 27.54 38.03 4.98
N VAL A 109 26.84 37.05 4.43
CA VAL A 109 26.94 35.62 4.73
C VAL A 109 27.13 34.88 3.42
N ARG A 110 28.02 33.88 3.37
CA ARG A 110 28.22 33.07 2.16
C ARG A 110 27.45 31.76 2.26
N ILE A 111 26.83 31.38 1.15
CA ILE A 111 26.11 30.11 0.99
C ILE A 111 26.72 29.43 -0.25
N ALA A 112 27.05 28.15 -0.15
CA ALA A 112 27.58 27.36 -1.26
C ALA A 112 26.73 26.11 -1.49
N ASP A 113 26.45 25.79 -2.75
CA ASP A 113 25.85 24.53 -3.17
C ASP A 113 26.96 23.56 -3.62
N ILE A 114 27.07 22.39 -3.00
CA ILE A 114 28.08 21.37 -3.29
C ILE A 114 27.58 20.38 -4.37
N ARG A 115 26.36 20.55 -4.87
CA ARG A 115 25.86 19.70 -5.95
C ARG A 115 26.60 20.05 -7.25
N PRO A 116 27.28 19.10 -7.92
CA PRO A 116 27.85 19.34 -9.25
C PRO A 116 26.75 19.57 -10.29
#